data_AF-A0A962TTR8-F1
#
_entry.id   AF-A0A962TTR8-F1
#
_cell.length_a   1.000
_cell.length_b   1.000
_cell.length_c   1.000
_cell.angle_alpha   90.00
_cell.angle_beta   90.00
_cell.angle_gamma   90.00
#
_symmetry.space_group_name_H-M   'P 1'
#
loop_
_entity.id
_entity.type
_entity.pdbx_description
1 polymer ?
#
loop_
_entity_poly.entity_id
_entity_poly.type
_entity_poly.pdbx_seq_one_letter_code
_entity_poly.pdbx_strand_id
1 'polypeptide(L)' 'LTIKEAAKQLNLEYRQLLSAVNEGVVPFYQLRRGRKLVSVSEVIAIMKNNQSEI' A
#
# COMPACT_ATOMS: atom_id res chain seq x y z
N LEU A 1 -3.60 6.92 -4.58
CA LEU A 1 -3.25 7.89 -3.51
C LEU A 1 -1.77 7.81 -3.22
N THR A 2 -1.15 8.83 -2.62
CA THR A 2 0.20 8.65 -2.06
C THR A 2 0.18 7.62 -0.94
N ILE A 3 1.33 7.00 -0.65
CA ILE A 3 1.46 6.02 0.44
C ILE A 3 0.97 6.62 1.77
N LYS A 4 1.28 7.90 2.05
CA LYS A 4 0.86 8.59 3.27
C LYS A 4 -0.66 8.79 3.36
N GLU A 5 -1.29 9.16 2.24
CA GLU A 5 -2.75 9.32 2.17
C GLU A 5 -3.47 7.98 2.29
N ALA A 6 -2.97 6.94 1.60
CA ALA A 6 -3.53 5.60 1.68
C ALA A 6 -3.42 5.02 3.10
N ALA A 7 -2.26 5.15 3.76
CA ALA A 7 -2.08 4.73 5.13
C ALA A 7 -3.07 5.44 6.07
N LYS A 8 -3.22 6.76 5.93
CA LYS A 8 -4.20 7.53 6.72
C LYS A 8 -5.64 7.06 6.48
N GLN A 9 -6.01 6.80 5.23
CA GLN A 9 -7.37 6.36 4.89
C GLN A 9 -7.67 4.95 5.42
N LEU A 10 -6.68 4.07 5.41
CA LEU A 10 -6.81 2.69 5.89
C LEU A 10 -6.57 2.56 7.40
N ASN A 11 -6.29 3.67 8.09
CA ASN A 11 -5.89 3.70 9.50
C ASN A 11 -4.69 2.75 9.80
N LEU A 12 -3.73 2.70 8.87
CA LEU A 12 -2.50 1.94 8.95
C LEU A 12 -1.32 2.84 9.31
N GLU A 13 -0.27 2.27 9.91
CA GLU A 13 0.97 3.00 10.05
C GLU A 13 1.62 3.23 8.69
N TYR A 14 2.02 4.48 8.46
CA TYR A 14 2.74 4.86 7.23
C TYR A 14 4.00 4.02 7.01
N ARG A 15 4.76 3.72 8.07
CA ARG A 15 5.99 2.91 7.98
C ARG A 15 5.71 1.48 7.52
N GLN A 16 4.63 0.86 8.02
CA GLN A 16 4.24 -0.49 7.62
C GLN A 16 3.86 -0.55 6.14
N LEU A 17 3.00 0.38 5.69
CA LEU A 17 2.60 0.42 4.28
C LEU A 17 3.78 0.75 3.36
N LEU A 18 4.69 1.63 3.80
CA LEU A 18 5.91 1.94 3.06
C LEU A 18 6.83 0.73 2.95
N SER A 19 6.98 -0.07 4.01
CA SER A 19 7.78 -1.30 3.99
C SER A 19 7.20 -2.29 2.99
N ALA A 20 5.88 -2.57 3.08
CA ALA A 20 5.20 -3.49 2.18
C ALA A 20 5.31 -3.08 0.70
N VAL A 21 5.29 -1.78 0.40
CA VAL A 21 5.52 -1.26 -0.96
C VAL A 21 6.97 -1.46 -1.40
N ASN A 22 7.95 -1.25 -0.53
CA ASN A 22 9.37 -1.41 -0.86
C ASN A 22 9.79 -2.87 -0.98
N GLU A 23 9.15 -3.76 -0.22
CA GLU A 23 9.32 -5.22 -0.27
C GLU A 23 8.60 -5.85 -1.48
N GLY A 24 7.80 -5.07 -2.21
CA GLY A 24 7.08 -5.53 -3.41
C GLY A 24 5.78 -6.29 -3.12
N VAL A 25 5.38 -6.37 -1.85
CA VAL A 25 4.10 -6.98 -1.42
C VAL A 25 2.92 -6.16 -1.94
N VAL A 26 3.01 -4.84 -1.87
CA VAL A 26 1.99 -3.91 -2.38
C VAL A 26 2.48 -3.26 -3.68
N PRO A 27 1.74 -3.38 -4.79
CA PRO A 27 2.09 -2.72 -6.04
C PRO A 27 2.02 -1.19 -5.88
N PHE A 28 2.94 -0.51 -6.55
CA PHE A 28 2.94 0.95 -6.62
C PHE A 28 3.03 1.43 -8.06
N TYR A 29 2.49 2.61 -8.29
CA TYR A 29 2.50 3.31 -9.55
C TYR A 29 3.33 4.58 -9.42
N GLN A 30 4.14 4.86 -10.43
CA GLN A 30 4.94 6.07 -10.48
C GLN A 30 4.69 6.80 -11.80
N LEU A 31 4.22 8.03 -11.71
CA LEU A 31 4.22 8.94 -12.85
C LEU A 31 5.67 9.34 -13.14
N ARG A 32 6.06 9.58 -14.40
CA ARG A 32 7.45 9.69 -14.90
C ARG A 32 8.49 10.42 -14.03
N ARG A 33 8.10 11.35 -13.15
CA ARG A 33 8.94 12.02 -12.12
C ARG A 33 8.19 12.28 -10.80
N GLY A 34 7.13 11.51 -10.54
CA GLY A 34 6.18 11.70 -9.47
C GLY A 34 6.47 10.85 -8.24
N ARG A 35 5.70 11.14 -7.18
CA ARG A 35 5.66 10.34 -5.95
C ARG A 35 5.11 8.94 -6.25
N LYS A 36 5.51 7.95 -5.44
CA LYS A 36 4.90 6.62 -5.47
C LYS A 36 3.43 6.72 -5.03
N LEU A 37 2.56 6.16 -5.84
CA LEU A 37 1.13 6.07 -5.60
C LEU A 37 0.76 4.60 -5.39
N VAL A 38 -0.22 4.35 -4.55
CA VAL A 38 -0.81 3.03 -4.31
C VAL A 38 -2.31 3.09 -4.53
N SER A 39 -2.87 1.96 -4.97
CA SER A 39 -4.31 1.76 -5.03
C SER A 39 -4.81 1.24 -3.69
N VAL A 40 -5.82 1.90 -3.12
CA VAL A 40 -6.38 1.50 -1.81
C VAL A 40 -7.07 0.14 -1.91
N SER A 41 -7.74 -0.16 -3.02
CA SER A 41 -8.41 -1.45 -3.23
C SER A 41 -7.43 -2.62 -3.29
N GLU A 42 -6.26 -2.44 -3.90
CA GLU A 42 -5.22 -3.47 -3.96
C GLU A 42 -4.61 -3.73 -2.59
N VAL A 43 -4.32 -2.67 -1.82
CA VAL A 43 -3.84 -2.81 -0.43
C VAL A 43 -4.84 -3.63 0.40
N ILE A 44 -6.14 -3.32 0.30
CA ILE A 44 -7.18 -4.07 1.01
C ILE A 44 -7.22 -5.53 0.55
N ALA A 45 -7.16 -5.80 -0.76
CA ALA A 45 -7.21 -7.16 -1.30
C ALA A 45 -6.03 -8.00 -0.77
N ILE A 46 -4.82 -7.45 -0.76
CA ILE A 46 -3.62 -8.11 -0.25
C ILE A 46 -3.74 -8.36 1.26
N MET A 47 -4.19 -7.38 2.03
CA MET A 47 -4.40 -7.54 3.47
C MET A 47 -5.39 -8.67 3.79
N LYS A 48 -6.48 -8.78 3.01
CA LYS A 48 -7.48 -9.85 3.18
C LYS A 48 -6.94 -11.22 2.80
N ASN A 49 -6.15 -11.31 1.72
CA ASN A 49 -5.52 -12.57 1.34
C ASN A 49 -4.56 -13.08 2.41
N ASN A 50 -3.70 -12.21 2.96
CA ASN A 50 -2.76 -12.58 4.02
C ASN A 50 -3.44 -12.98 5.35
N GLN A 51 -4.68 -12.53 5.60
CA GLN A 51 -5.46 -12.95 6.77
C GLN A 51 -6.13 -14.32 6.60
N SER A 52 -6.30 -14.79 5.36
CA SER A 52 -7.05 -16.02 5.06
C SER A 52 -6.18 -17.28 5.03
N GLU A 53 -4.86 -17.15 5.22
CA GLU A 53 -3.90 -18.26 5.26
C GLU A 53 -3.59 -18.76 6.70
N ILE A 54 -4.48 -18.51 7.67
CA ILE A 54 -4.35 -18.99 9.07
C ILE A 54 -5.50 -19.94 9.41
#